data_AF-A0A496W7V6-F1
#
_entry.id   AF-A0A496W7V6-F1
#
_cell.length_a   1.000
_cell.length_b   1.000
_cell.length_c   1.000
_cell.angle_alpha   90.00
_cell.angle_beta   90.00
_cell.angle_gamma   90.00
#
_symmetry.space_group_name_H-M   'P 1'
#
loop_
_entity.id
_entity.type
_entity.pdbx_description
1 polymer ?
#
loop_
_entity_poly.entity_id
_entity_poly.type
_entity_poly.pdbx_seq_one_letter_code
_entity_poly.pdbx_strand_id
1 'polypeptide(L)'
;MGNLQFNREKWGNVDVVIDGQQRLTSLANVLLFKHTIVDERKRLKWALHFDLKTGHFVFPNNKTIPQHQLFPMSVVADTLEYLNWIKSLGDNQDLIDMTDNVAKAIRDYKMPVYRVDSNEEEVREIFDRLNSMGKALHSHDIFHAIQQMSNHHAE
;
A
#
# COMPACT_ATOMS: atom_id res chain seq x y z
N MET A 1 -6.78 -3.19 -12.25
CA MET A 1 -6.16 -3.14 -10.91
C MET A 1 -5.87 -4.58 -10.53
N GLY A 2 -4.67 -4.88 -10.03
CA GLY A 2 -4.31 -6.25 -9.62
C GLY A 2 -5.05 -6.61 -8.34
N ASN A 3 -5.79 -7.72 -8.35
CA ASN A 3 -6.51 -8.20 -7.18
C ASN A 3 -5.53 -8.88 -6.22
N LEU A 4 -5.38 -8.36 -5.00
CA LEU A 4 -4.74 -9.09 -3.91
C LEU A 4 -5.65 -10.25 -3.49
N GLN A 5 -5.15 -11.48 -3.51
CA GLN A 5 -5.85 -12.65 -2.98
C GLN A 5 -5.35 -12.96 -1.56
N PHE A 6 -6.28 -13.15 -0.61
CA PHE A 6 -5.98 -13.54 0.77
C PHE A 6 -6.13 -15.06 0.93
N ASN A 7 -5.17 -15.72 1.60
CA ASN A 7 -5.25 -17.15 1.92
C ASN A 7 -6.22 -17.40 3.10
N ARG A 8 -7.37 -18.02 2.82
CA ARG A 8 -8.48 -18.25 3.77
C ARG A 8 -8.28 -19.42 4.73
N GLU A 9 -7.32 -20.32 4.51
CA GLU A 9 -7.24 -21.60 5.26
C GLU A 9 -7.01 -21.42 6.77
N LYS A 10 -6.53 -20.26 7.23
CA LYS A 10 -6.24 -20.02 8.65
C LYS A 10 -7.39 -19.38 9.47
N TRP A 11 -8.49 -18.94 8.84
CA TRP A 11 -9.42 -18.00 9.50
C TRP A 11 -10.89 -18.46 9.62
N GLY A 12 -11.26 -19.63 9.09
CA GLY A 12 -12.66 -20.12 9.13
C GLY A 12 -13.63 -19.28 8.26
N ASN A 13 -14.94 -19.60 8.32
CA ASN A 13 -15.99 -18.80 7.67
C ASN A 13 -16.16 -17.48 8.43
N VAL A 14 -15.42 -16.47 8.02
CA VAL A 14 -15.48 -15.13 8.61
C VAL A 14 -15.48 -14.09 7.50
N ASP A 15 -16.50 -13.24 7.49
CA ASP A 15 -16.53 -12.05 6.65
C ASP A 15 -15.69 -10.94 7.31
N VAL A 16 -14.68 -10.48 6.57
CA VAL A 16 -13.71 -9.48 7.03
C VAL A 16 -13.93 -8.19 6.26
N VAL A 17 -14.14 -7.10 6.98
CA VAL A 17 -14.21 -5.75 6.42
C VAL A 17 -12.85 -5.08 6.61
N ILE A 18 -12.21 -4.72 5.50
CA ILE A 18 -10.97 -3.96 5.50
C ILE A 18 -11.30 -2.47 5.37
N ASP A 19 -11.28 -1.76 6.50
CA ASP A 19 -11.28 -0.30 6.52
C ASP A 19 -9.90 0.19 6.05
N GLY A 20 -9.81 0.55 4.78
CA GLY A 20 -8.55 1.00 4.16
C GLY A 20 -8.13 0.24 2.91
N GLN A 21 -9.04 -0.41 2.18
CA GLN A 21 -8.73 -1.03 0.88
C GLN A 21 -8.03 -0.04 -0.08
N GLN A 22 -8.47 1.22 -0.12
CA GLN A 22 -7.78 2.27 -0.91
C GLN A 22 -6.36 2.52 -0.41
N ARG A 23 -6.15 2.57 0.91
CA ARG A 23 -4.84 2.79 1.53
C ARG A 23 -3.89 1.62 1.24
N LEU A 24 -4.37 0.39 1.39
CA LEU A 24 -3.64 -0.83 1.05
C LEU A 24 -3.27 -0.86 -0.43
N THR A 25 -4.22 -0.53 -1.30
CA THR A 25 -4.00 -0.49 -2.75
C THR A 25 -2.94 0.56 -3.12
N SER A 26 -3.01 1.76 -2.54
CA SER A 26 -2.00 2.79 -2.77
C SER A 26 -0.63 2.36 -2.28
N LEU A 27 -0.54 1.78 -1.07
CA LEU A 27 0.73 1.30 -0.53
C LEU A 27 1.32 0.18 -1.38
N ALA A 28 0.50 -0.81 -1.76
CA ALA A 28 0.93 -1.90 -2.64
C ALA A 28 1.42 -1.39 -3.99
N ASN A 29 0.72 -0.43 -4.61
CA ASN A 29 1.17 0.14 -5.87
C ASN A 29 2.50 0.87 -5.72
N VAL A 30 2.68 1.69 -4.68
CA VAL A 30 3.96 2.41 -4.47
C VAL A 30 5.12 1.47 -4.16
N LEU A 31 4.89 0.46 -3.32
CA LEU A 31 5.95 -0.45 -2.87
C LEU A 31 6.29 -1.50 -3.93
N LEU A 32 5.32 -1.95 -4.73
CA LEU A 32 5.46 -3.13 -5.59
C LEU A 32 5.32 -2.83 -7.08
N PHE A 33 5.17 -1.58 -7.53
CA PHE A 33 4.94 -1.28 -8.97
C PHE A 33 6.03 -1.84 -9.89
N LYS A 34 7.28 -1.99 -9.40
CA LYS A 34 8.38 -2.56 -10.20
C LYS A 34 8.11 -3.99 -10.65
N HIS A 35 7.34 -4.75 -9.87
CA HIS A 35 7.05 -6.16 -10.13
C HIS A 35 5.64 -6.39 -10.66
N THR A 36 4.73 -5.44 -10.44
CA THR A 36 3.29 -5.63 -10.68
C THR A 36 2.73 -4.84 -11.86
N ILE A 37 3.41 -3.78 -12.31
CA ILE A 37 2.93 -2.90 -13.38
C ILE A 37 3.90 -2.97 -14.56
N VAL A 38 3.45 -3.57 -15.67
CA VAL A 38 4.26 -3.73 -16.89
C VAL A 38 4.33 -2.43 -17.71
N ASP A 39 3.28 -1.61 -17.69
CA ASP A 39 3.20 -0.35 -18.44
C ASP A 39 4.06 0.75 -17.78
N GLU A 40 5.14 1.18 -18.46
CA GLU A 40 6.07 2.19 -17.97
C GLU A 40 5.43 3.54 -17.64
N ARG A 41 4.45 3.99 -18.44
CA ARG A 41 3.75 5.26 -18.17
C ARG A 41 2.90 5.17 -16.91
N LYS A 42 2.35 3.99 -16.62
CA LYS A 42 1.64 3.74 -15.36
C LYS A 42 2.59 3.56 -14.19
N ARG A 43 3.78 2.97 -14.38
CA ARG A 43 4.82 2.85 -13.34
C ARG A 43 5.27 4.22 -12.83
N LEU A 44 5.48 5.19 -13.71
CA LEU A 44 5.92 6.54 -13.32
C LEU A 44 4.94 7.23 -12.36
N LYS A 45 3.64 6.91 -12.41
CA LYS A 45 2.64 7.44 -11.47
C LYS A 45 2.81 6.92 -10.05
N TRP A 46 3.52 5.81 -9.87
CA TRP A 46 3.72 5.14 -8.58
C TRP A 46 5.18 5.18 -8.11
N ALA A 47 6.07 5.78 -8.89
CA ALA A 47 7.48 5.93 -8.58
C ALA A 47 7.71 6.99 -7.47
N LEU A 48 7.07 6.83 -6.32
CA LEU A 48 7.19 7.76 -5.20
C LEU A 48 8.58 7.64 -4.56
N HIS A 49 9.19 8.78 -4.28
CA HIS A 49 10.43 8.89 -3.54
C HIS A 49 10.19 9.67 -2.25
N PHE A 50 11.06 9.48 -1.27
CA PHE A 50 11.11 10.26 -0.06
C PHE A 50 12.39 11.07 -0.06
N ASP A 51 12.27 12.39 0.06
CA ASP A 51 13.41 13.27 0.22
C ASP A 51 13.91 13.18 1.67
N LEU A 52 15.08 12.57 1.83
CA LEU A 52 15.71 12.31 3.12
C LEU A 52 16.18 13.60 3.84
N LYS A 53 16.29 14.73 3.14
CA LYS A 53 16.68 16.01 3.75
C LYS A 53 15.48 16.81 4.21
N THR A 54 14.42 16.86 3.40
CA THR A 54 13.24 17.69 3.72
C THR A 54 12.14 16.91 4.43
N GLY A 55 12.16 15.58 4.38
CA GLY A 55 11.13 14.73 5.00
C GLY A 55 9.83 14.64 4.20
N HIS A 56 9.86 14.96 2.91
CA HIS A 56 8.65 15.01 2.07
C HIS A 56 8.64 13.91 1.00
N PHE A 57 7.45 13.40 0.69
CA PHE A 57 7.25 12.52 -0.46
C PHE A 57 7.22 13.34 -1.75
N VAL A 58 7.97 12.90 -2.75
CA VAL A 58 8.13 13.57 -4.04
C VAL A 58 8.08 12.58 -5.20
N PHE A 59 7.67 13.07 -6.38
CA PHE A 59 7.78 12.32 -7.62
C PHE A 59 9.10 12.68 -8.34
N PRO A 60 9.72 11.71 -9.05
CA PRO A 60 11.09 11.79 -9.55
C PRO A 60 11.29 12.82 -10.68
N ASN A 61 10.23 13.48 -11.14
CA ASN A 61 10.33 14.56 -12.12
C ASN A 61 10.95 15.84 -11.52
N ASN A 62 11.17 15.89 -10.20
CA ASN A 62 11.85 17.02 -9.58
C ASN A 62 13.39 16.91 -9.73
N LYS A 63 13.92 17.41 -10.85
CA LYS A 63 15.36 17.41 -11.18
C LYS A 63 16.25 18.25 -10.25
N THR A 64 15.67 18.96 -9.28
CA THR A 64 16.42 19.86 -8.39
C THR A 64 16.99 19.18 -7.16
N ILE A 65 16.53 17.96 -6.84
CA ILE A 65 16.95 17.23 -5.65
C ILE A 65 18.06 16.24 -6.03
N PRO A 66 19.20 16.19 -5.31
CA PRO A 66 20.25 15.21 -5.55
C PRO A 66 19.74 13.77 -5.43
N GLN A 67 20.15 12.89 -6.35
CA GLN A 67 19.63 11.53 -6.46
C GLN A 67 19.85 10.68 -5.19
N HIS A 68 20.98 10.85 -4.50
CA HIS A 68 21.28 10.14 -3.25
C HIS A 68 20.38 10.55 -2.08
N GLN A 69 19.66 11.67 -2.19
CA GLN A 69 18.69 12.12 -1.19
C GLN A 69 17.27 11.60 -1.47
N LEU A 70 17.03 11.10 -2.69
CA LEU A 70 15.74 10.60 -3.12
C LEU A 70 15.63 9.10 -2.87
N PHE A 71 15.15 8.72 -1.68
CA PHE A 71 14.94 7.32 -1.32
C PHE A 71 13.72 6.75 -2.07
N PRO A 72 13.87 5.76 -2.97
CA PRO A 72 12.74 5.23 -3.72
C PRO A 72 11.88 4.32 -2.85
N MET A 73 10.57 4.58 -2.74
CA MET A 73 9.70 3.79 -1.86
C MET A 73 9.54 2.34 -2.29
N SER A 74 9.70 2.04 -3.57
CA SER A 74 9.74 0.66 -4.08
C SER A 74 10.85 -0.21 -3.45
N VAL A 75 11.90 0.43 -2.93
CA VAL A 75 13.03 -0.28 -2.31
C VAL A 75 12.68 -0.74 -0.89
N VAL A 76 11.69 -0.14 -0.24
CA VAL A 76 11.35 -0.43 1.17
C VAL A 76 10.85 -1.86 1.36
N ALA A 77 10.13 -2.43 0.39
CA ALA A 77 9.55 -3.77 0.50
C ALA A 77 10.56 -4.91 0.25
N ASP A 78 11.64 -4.64 -0.49
CA ASP A 78 12.67 -5.63 -0.80
C ASP A 78 13.90 -5.43 0.11
N THR A 79 14.22 -6.43 0.92
CA THR A 79 15.31 -6.34 1.89
C THR A 79 16.68 -6.20 1.21
N LEU A 80 16.90 -6.86 0.07
CA LEU A 80 18.18 -6.79 -0.65
C LEU A 80 18.34 -5.43 -1.33
N GLU A 81 17.29 -4.92 -2.00
CA GLU A 81 17.33 -3.57 -2.56
C GLU A 81 17.58 -2.52 -1.46
N TYR A 82 16.91 -2.67 -0.31
CA TYR A 82 17.07 -1.77 0.82
C TYR A 82 18.48 -1.74 1.39
N LEU A 83 19.09 -2.91 1.64
CA LEU A 83 20.46 -2.98 2.14
C LEU A 83 21.47 -2.40 1.13
N ASN A 84 21.24 -2.60 -0.16
CA ASN A 84 22.07 -2.00 -1.21
C ASN A 84 21.91 -0.48 -1.26
N TRP A 85 20.70 0.03 -1.03
CA TRP A 85 20.45 1.47 -0.90
C TRP A 85 21.20 2.06 0.30
N ILE A 86 21.10 1.45 1.48
CA ILE A 86 21.83 1.89 2.68
C ILE A 86 23.34 1.94 2.42
N LYS A 87 23.91 0.89 1.81
CA LYS A 87 25.33 0.87 1.43
C LYS A 87 25.71 2.00 0.48
N SER A 88 24.81 2.40 -0.42
CA SER A 88 25.06 3.49 -1.38
C SER A 88 25.16 4.87 -0.73
N LEU A 89 24.66 5.04 0.50
CA LEU A 89 24.74 6.29 1.25
C LEU A 89 26.13 6.52 1.89
N GLY A 90 27.01 5.51 1.87
CA GLY A 90 28.34 5.60 2.47
C GLY A 90 28.27 5.84 3.98
N ASP A 91 29.09 6.78 4.48
CA ASP A 91 29.17 7.10 5.92
C ASP A 91 28.19 8.23 6.35
N ASN A 92 27.18 8.55 5.52
CA ASN A 92 26.24 9.62 5.83
C ASN A 92 25.17 9.15 6.83
N GLN A 93 25.53 9.17 8.12
CA GLN A 93 24.68 8.65 9.20
C GLN A 93 23.29 9.30 9.25
N ASP A 94 23.19 10.62 9.01
CA ASP A 94 21.90 11.32 9.00
C ASP A 94 20.93 10.76 7.94
N LEU A 95 21.44 10.48 6.74
CA LEU A 95 20.64 9.92 5.65
C LEU A 95 20.27 8.46 5.93
N ILE A 96 21.19 7.70 6.53
CA ILE A 96 20.95 6.30 6.94
C ILE A 96 19.83 6.25 7.99
N ASP A 97 19.96 7.04 9.06
CA ASP A 97 18.98 7.09 10.14
C ASP A 97 17.59 7.50 9.64
N MET A 98 17.52 8.50 8.74
CA MET A 98 16.25 8.91 8.15
C MET A 98 15.66 7.82 7.24
N THR A 99 16.50 7.14 6.47
CA THR A 99 16.07 6.02 5.62
C THR A 99 15.49 4.89 6.47
N ASP A 100 16.18 4.52 7.56
CA ASP A 100 15.75 3.48 8.49
C ASP A 100 14.43 3.84 9.18
N ASN A 101 14.29 5.08 9.65
CA ASN A 101 13.08 5.55 10.30
C ASN A 101 11.86 5.47 9.37
N VAL A 102 11.99 5.92 8.12
CA VAL A 102 10.91 5.86 7.13
C VAL A 102 10.59 4.42 6.75
N ALA A 103 11.60 3.59 6.49
CA ALA A 103 11.40 2.19 6.14
C ALA A 103 10.69 1.44 7.27
N LYS A 104 11.08 1.68 8.53
CA LYS A 104 10.43 1.12 9.71
C LYS A 104 8.99 1.59 9.83
N ALA A 105 8.71 2.90 9.70
CA ALA A 105 7.36 3.44 9.80
C ALA A 105 6.41 2.82 8.77
N ILE A 106 6.90 2.56 7.55
CA ILE A 106 6.10 1.92 6.49
C ILE A 106 5.91 0.42 6.76
N ARG A 107 6.95 -0.31 7.17
CA ARG A 107 6.88 -1.77 7.42
C ARG A 107 6.05 -2.11 8.67
N ASP A 108 6.14 -1.27 9.70
CA ASP A 108 5.43 -1.46 10.97
C ASP A 108 4.01 -0.86 10.94
N TYR A 109 3.60 -0.28 9.82
CA TYR A 109 2.30 0.36 9.67
C TYR A 109 1.17 -0.66 9.91
N LYS A 110 0.45 -0.49 11.03
CA LYS A 110 -0.67 -1.36 11.39
C LYS A 110 -1.92 -0.95 10.63
N MET A 111 -2.47 -1.89 9.86
CA MET A 111 -3.77 -1.74 9.24
C MET A 111 -4.88 -2.26 10.17
N PRO A 112 -5.90 -1.45 10.47
CA PRO A 112 -7.07 -1.96 11.18
C PRO A 112 -7.82 -2.94 10.28
N VAL A 113 -8.15 -4.10 10.83
CA VAL A 113 -8.95 -5.13 10.17
C VAL A 113 -10.11 -5.42 11.10
N TYR A 114 -11.34 -5.23 10.61
CA TYR A 114 -12.54 -5.48 11.39
C TYR A 114 -13.12 -6.82 10.94
N ARG A 115 -13.28 -7.71 11.91
CA ARG A 115 -14.12 -8.89 11.76
C ARG A 115 -15.55 -8.48 12.04
N VAL A 116 -16.46 -8.74 11.11
CA VAL A 116 -17.87 -8.43 11.29
C VAL A 116 -18.64 -9.74 11.27
N ASP A 117 -19.15 -10.15 12.42
CA ASP A 117 -20.07 -11.28 12.55
C ASP A 117 -21.52 -10.75 12.47
N SER A 118 -21.93 -10.23 11.30
CA SER A 118 -23.27 -9.67 11.04
C SER A 118 -23.83 -10.12 9.69
N ASN A 119 -25.12 -9.87 9.45
CA ASN A 119 -25.76 -10.07 8.14
C ASN A 119 -25.18 -9.10 7.07
N GLU A 120 -25.33 -9.45 5.79
CA GLU A 120 -24.75 -8.72 4.65
C GLU A 120 -25.17 -7.23 4.59
N GLU A 121 -26.39 -6.90 5.04
CA GLU A 121 -26.89 -5.51 5.05
C GLU A 121 -26.20 -4.65 6.12
N GLU A 122 -25.99 -5.16 7.33
CA GLU A 122 -25.28 -4.45 8.40
C GLU A 122 -23.80 -4.22 8.05
N VAL A 123 -23.16 -5.22 7.42
CA VAL A 123 -21.78 -5.10 6.91
C VAL A 123 -21.68 -3.96 5.90
N ARG A 124 -22.67 -3.82 5.02
CA ARG A 124 -22.73 -2.79 4.00
C ARG A 124 -22.92 -1.38 4.59
N GLU A 125 -23.78 -1.23 5.59
CA GLU A 125 -23.93 0.07 6.29
C GLU A 125 -22.66 0.51 7.02
N ILE A 126 -21.95 -0.44 7.66
CA ILE A 126 -20.66 -0.17 8.31
C ILE A 126 -19.63 0.28 7.26
N PHE A 127 -19.57 -0.41 6.12
CA PHE A 127 -18.67 -0.06 5.02
C PHE A 127 -18.98 1.31 4.42
N ASP A 128 -20.26 1.62 4.18
CA ASP A 128 -20.69 2.91 3.62
C ASP A 128 -20.34 4.08 4.55
N ARG A 129 -20.49 3.90 5.87
CA ARG A 129 -20.12 4.93 6.87
C ARG A 129 -18.61 5.14 6.98
N LEU A 130 -17.83 4.07 6.96
CA LEU A 130 -16.37 4.17 7.06
C LEU A 130 -15.75 4.80 5.81
N ASN A 131 -16.28 4.51 4.61
CA ASN A 131 -15.76 5.06 3.36
C ASN A 131 -16.29 6.45 2.99
N SER A 132 -17.39 6.93 3.62
CA SER A 132 -17.96 8.26 3.36
C SER A 132 -17.36 9.38 4.22
N MET A 133 -16.58 9.06 5.26
CA MET A 133 -15.75 10.04 5.98
C MET A 133 -14.47 10.43 5.19
N GLY A 134 -14.21 9.76 4.06
CA GLY A 134 -13.21 10.10 3.04
C GLY A 134 -13.81 10.14 1.64
N LYS A 135 -12.98 10.09 0.58
CA LYS A 135 -13.44 10.18 -0.82
C LYS A 135 -14.38 9.01 -1.16
N ALA A 136 -15.65 9.34 -1.41
CA ALA A 136 -16.73 8.38 -1.66
C ALA A 136 -16.38 7.37 -2.76
N LEU A 137 -16.43 6.09 -2.42
CA LEU A 137 -16.48 5.00 -3.40
C LEU A 137 -17.88 4.95 -4.01
N HIS A 138 -17.96 4.72 -5.32
CA HIS A 138 -19.24 4.59 -6.00
C HIS A 138 -19.81 3.18 -5.82
N SER A 139 -21.14 3.07 -5.74
CA SER A 139 -21.84 1.82 -5.39
C SER A 139 -21.54 0.61 -6.28
N HIS A 140 -20.92 0.81 -7.46
CA HIS A 140 -20.48 -0.28 -8.33
C HIS A 140 -19.17 -0.93 -7.88
N ASP A 141 -18.28 -0.20 -7.20
CA ASP A 141 -17.04 -0.76 -6.64
C ASP A 141 -17.34 -1.69 -5.45
N ILE A 142 -18.43 -1.41 -4.73
CA ILE A 142 -18.95 -2.18 -3.59
C ILE A 142 -19.33 -3.61 -4.02
N PHE A 143 -19.96 -3.74 -5.20
CA PHE A 143 -20.43 -5.03 -5.69
C PHE A 143 -19.28 -5.98 -6.05
N HIS A 144 -18.17 -5.44 -6.54
CA HIS A 144 -16.98 -6.25 -6.85
C HIS A 144 -16.21 -6.72 -5.61
N ALA A 145 -16.17 -5.92 -4.54
CA ALA A 145 -15.55 -6.33 -3.28
C ALA A 145 -16.30 -7.49 -2.64
N ILE A 146 -17.64 -7.44 -2.65
CA ILE A 146 -18.51 -8.49 -2.08
C ILE A 146 -18.55 -9.73 -2.99
N GLN A 147 -18.68 -9.58 -4.32
CA GLN A 147 -18.69 -10.74 -5.23
C GLN A 147 -17.36 -11.46 -5.33
N GLN A 148 -16.22 -10.78 -5.20
CA GLN A 148 -14.92 -11.47 -5.08
C GLN A 148 -14.84 -12.33 -3.82
N MET A 149 -15.64 -12.01 -2.80
CA MET A 149 -15.75 -12.80 -1.57
C MET A 149 -16.78 -13.95 -1.71
N SER A 150 -17.84 -13.77 -2.51
CA SER A 150 -18.91 -14.77 -2.72
C SER A 150 -18.62 -15.81 -3.81
N ASN A 151 -17.89 -15.48 -4.88
CA ASN A 151 -17.65 -16.39 -6.02
C ASN A 151 -16.57 -17.48 -5.77
N HIS A 152 -16.17 -17.72 -4.51
CA HIS A 152 -15.36 -18.88 -4.12
C HIS A 152 -16.15 -19.91 -3.29
N HIS A 153 -17.49 -19.79 -3.26
CA HIS A 153 -18.41 -20.75 -2.64
C HIS A 153 -19.18 -21.62 -3.66
N ALA A 154 -18.74 -21.65 -4.93
CA ALA A 154 -19.35 -22.50 -5.96
C ALA A 154 -18.28 -23.26 -6.76
N GLU A 155 -17.57 -24.15 -6.08
CA GLU A 155 -17.06 -25.43 -6.62
C GLU A 155 -16.84 -26.40 -5.45
#